data_AF-A0A378A3I8-F1
#
_entry.id   AF-A0A378A3I8-F1
#
_cell.length_a   1.000
_cell.length_b   1.000
_cell.length_c   1.000
_cell.angle_alpha   90.00
_cell.angle_beta   90.00
_cell.angle_gamma   90.00
#
_symmetry.space_group_name_H-M   'P 1'
#
loop_
_entity.id
_entity.type
_entity.pdbx_description
1 polymer ?
#
loop_
_entity_poly.entity_id
_entity_poly.type
_entity_poly.pdbx_seq_one_letter_code
_entity_poly.pdbx_strand_id
1 'polypeptide(L)'
;MEGFITITGGKLMTYRLMAEWATDAVCRKLGNTTPCTTAEAPLPGSQEPTESTLQKIISLPTPLRGSAVYRHGDRTPSWLGDSRQHRSLICECEAVTAGEVKYAVENLAVNTLLDLRRRTRIGMGTCQGELCACRAAGLLQRFNVTTPAQSLTQLSEFLNERWKGVQPIAWGDALRESEFTRWVYLGLCGLPQEHRDEV
;
A
#
# COMPACT_ATOMS: atom_id res chain seq x y z
N MET A 1 7.06 14.00 -35.23
CA MET A 1 5.88 14.38 -34.43
C MET A 1 6.14 15.75 -33.86
N GLU A 2 5.37 16.75 -34.27
CA GLU A 2 5.48 18.10 -33.72
C GLU A 2 4.64 18.17 -32.42
N GLY A 3 5.20 18.77 -31.35
CA GLY A 3 4.48 18.94 -30.09
C GLY A 3 4.64 17.84 -29.03
N PHE A 4 5.36 16.75 -29.32
CA PHE A 4 5.65 15.72 -28.32
C PHE A 4 6.71 16.20 -27.31
N ILE A 5 6.47 16.00 -26.02
CA ILE A 5 7.40 16.31 -24.93
C ILE A 5 7.69 15.02 -24.17
N THR A 6 8.97 14.68 -24.02
CA THR A 6 9.43 13.48 -23.30
C THR A 6 10.23 13.87 -22.08
N ILE A 7 9.98 13.20 -20.96
CA ILE A 7 10.82 13.26 -19.76
C ILE A 7 11.64 11.98 -19.71
N THR A 8 12.96 12.09 -19.80
CA THR A 8 13.87 10.92 -19.74
C THR A 8 14.77 11.02 -18.53
N GLY A 9 14.87 9.93 -17.76
CA GLY A 9 15.69 9.86 -16.56
C GLY A 9 15.02 10.52 -15.35
N GLY A 10 15.86 11.00 -14.44
CA GLY A 10 15.43 11.61 -13.18
C GLY A 10 15.62 10.72 -11.96
N LYS A 11 15.59 11.35 -10.79
CA LYS A 11 15.63 10.67 -9.49
C LYS A 11 14.40 11.08 -8.68
N LEU A 12 14.00 10.25 -7.73
CA LEU A 12 12.89 10.57 -6.83
C LEU A 12 13.11 11.90 -6.12
N MET A 13 14.35 12.27 -5.79
CA MET A 13 14.67 13.55 -5.13
C MET A 13 14.46 14.79 -6.02
N THR A 14 14.43 14.62 -7.35
CA THR A 14 14.31 15.72 -8.32
C THR A 14 12.94 15.76 -8.99
N TYR A 15 12.00 14.90 -8.60
CA TYR A 15 10.71 14.73 -9.30
C TYR A 15 9.91 16.03 -9.43
N ARG A 16 9.86 16.85 -8.37
CA ARG A 16 9.14 18.13 -8.37
C ARG A 16 9.71 19.11 -9.39
N LEU A 17 11.04 19.29 -9.39
CA LEU A 17 11.73 20.19 -10.33
C LEU A 17 11.58 19.70 -11.78
N MET A 18 11.62 18.39 -12.00
CA MET A 18 11.37 17.82 -13.34
C MET A 18 9.93 18.05 -13.80
N ALA A 19 8.95 17.91 -12.89
CA ALA A 19 7.55 18.17 -13.18
C ALA A 19 7.30 19.66 -13.51
N GLU A 20 7.96 20.56 -12.80
CA GLU A 20 7.96 22.00 -13.09
C GLU A 20 8.48 22.27 -14.51
N TRP A 21 9.68 21.80 -14.87
CA TRP A 21 10.25 22.01 -16.21
C TRP A 21 9.40 21.41 -17.34
N ALA A 22 8.84 20.22 -17.12
CA ALA A 22 7.96 19.59 -18.08
C ALA A 22 6.67 20.40 -18.28
N THR A 23 6.09 20.89 -17.19
CA THR A 23 4.88 21.70 -17.22
C THR A 23 5.14 23.07 -17.85
N ASP A 24 6.29 23.71 -17.58
CA ASP A 24 6.68 24.97 -18.21
C ASP A 24 6.84 24.84 -19.72
N ALA A 25 7.34 23.70 -20.21
CA ALA A 25 7.40 23.40 -21.64
C ALA A 25 6.01 23.27 -22.26
N VAL A 26 5.04 22.69 -21.54
CA VAL A 26 3.63 22.62 -21.95
C VAL A 26 2.97 24.01 -21.92
N CYS A 27 3.13 24.76 -20.83
CA CYS A 27 2.57 26.09 -20.65
C CYS A 27 2.99 27.07 -21.75
N ARG A 28 4.28 27.03 -22.15
CA ARG A 28 4.77 27.84 -23.29
C ARG A 28 4.05 27.55 -24.60
N LYS A 29 3.66 26.30 -24.85
CA LYS A 29 2.89 25.92 -26.05
C LYS A 29 1.43 26.35 -25.97
N LEU A 30 0.86 26.36 -24.76
CA LEU A 30 -0.53 26.74 -24.51
C LEU A 30 -0.73 28.25 -24.28
N GLY A 31 0.35 29.04 -24.24
CA GLY A 31 0.29 30.47 -23.94
C GLY A 31 -0.04 30.78 -22.47
N ASN A 32 0.18 29.83 -21.55
CA ASN A 32 -0.02 30.03 -20.13
C ASN A 32 1.25 30.59 -19.47
N THR A 33 1.11 31.70 -18.73
CA THR A 33 2.21 32.41 -18.06
C THR A 33 2.13 32.37 -16.53
N THR A 34 1.23 31.57 -15.94
CA THR A 34 1.11 31.43 -14.49
C THR A 34 2.39 30.80 -13.89
N PRO A 35 3.00 31.40 -12.85
CA PRO A 35 4.20 30.85 -12.22
C PRO A 35 3.91 29.57 -11.43
N CYS A 36 4.90 28.66 -11.37
CA CYS A 36 4.81 27.43 -10.59
C CYS A 36 4.88 27.73 -9.07
N THR A 37 3.99 27.12 -8.29
CA THR A 37 3.92 27.26 -6.82
C THR A 37 4.20 25.95 -6.07
N THR A 38 4.53 24.88 -6.79
CA THR A 38 4.65 23.52 -6.23
C THR A 38 5.78 23.35 -5.20
N ALA A 39 6.74 24.29 -5.16
CA ALA A 39 7.82 24.27 -4.17
C ALA A 39 7.33 24.57 -2.75
N GLU A 40 6.24 25.33 -2.63
CA GLU A 40 5.69 25.80 -1.36
C GLU A 40 4.38 25.08 -1.02
N ALA A 41 3.66 24.60 -2.04
CA ALA A 41 2.40 23.89 -1.85
C ALA A 41 2.61 22.54 -1.13
N PRO A 42 2.09 22.35 0.09
CA PRO A 42 2.18 21.08 0.80
C PRO A 42 1.43 19.96 0.06
N LEU A 43 1.96 18.74 0.14
CA LEU A 43 1.31 17.58 -0.44
C LEU A 43 0.04 17.19 0.35
N PRO A 44 -0.91 16.47 -0.27
CA PRO A 44 -2.04 15.90 0.47
C PRO A 44 -1.53 14.95 1.56
N GLY A 45 -1.94 15.17 2.82
CA GLY A 45 -1.39 14.44 3.97
C GLY A 45 -0.51 15.31 4.88
N SER A 46 -0.04 16.47 4.42
CA SER A 46 0.94 17.29 5.15
C SER A 46 0.53 18.76 5.30
N GLN A 47 -0.77 19.06 5.39
CA GLN A 47 -1.25 20.43 5.61
C GLN A 47 -1.17 20.81 7.08
N GLU A 48 -1.41 19.85 7.98
CA GLU A 48 -1.35 20.04 9.43
C GLU A 48 -0.10 19.38 10.07
N PRO A 49 0.40 19.91 11.20
CA PRO A 49 1.47 19.26 11.97
C PRO A 49 1.06 17.89 12.52
N THR A 50 2.02 16.95 12.55
CA THR A 50 1.83 15.58 13.04
C THR A 50 1.26 15.51 14.46
N GLU A 51 1.76 16.35 15.37
CA GLU A 51 1.33 16.38 16.78
C GLU A 51 -0.15 16.69 16.91
N SER A 52 -0.65 17.62 16.10
CA SER A 52 -2.06 18.00 16.10
C SER A 52 -2.96 16.86 15.62
N THR A 53 -2.50 16.11 14.62
CA THR A 53 -3.23 14.95 14.09
C THR A 53 -3.27 13.81 15.10
N LEU A 54 -2.17 13.55 15.80
CA LEU A 54 -2.09 12.50 16.83
C LEU A 54 -3.09 12.73 17.98
N GLN A 55 -3.35 13.99 18.34
CA GLN A 55 -4.32 14.35 19.38
C GLN A 55 -5.77 14.08 18.96
N LYS A 56 -6.09 14.09 17.66
CA LYS A 56 -7.45 13.85 17.14
C LYS A 56 -7.90 12.39 17.25
N ILE A 57 -6.95 11.44 17.34
CA ILE A 57 -7.24 10.00 17.27
C ILE A 57 -6.91 9.35 18.62
N ILE A 58 -7.76 9.54 19.63
CA ILE A 58 -7.51 9.00 20.98
C ILE A 58 -7.97 7.53 21.08
N SER A 59 -8.85 7.10 20.18
CA SER A 59 -9.53 5.80 20.20
C SER A 59 -8.66 4.61 19.75
N LEU A 60 -7.43 4.85 19.31
CA LEU A 60 -6.47 3.82 18.92
C LEU A 60 -5.27 3.75 19.88
N PRO A 61 -4.76 2.53 20.16
CA PRO A 61 -3.46 2.34 20.78
C PRO A 61 -2.33 3.08 20.05
N THR A 62 -1.33 3.54 20.79
CA THR A 62 -0.21 4.36 20.29
C THR A 62 0.47 3.80 19.03
N PRO A 63 0.78 2.48 18.92
CA PRO A 63 1.42 1.94 17.72
C PRO A 63 0.53 2.05 16.47
N LEU A 64 -0.76 1.73 16.58
CA LEU A 64 -1.71 1.80 15.46
C LEU A 64 -1.91 3.24 15.00
N ARG A 65 -2.04 4.16 15.95
CA ARG A 65 -2.18 5.58 15.68
C ARG A 65 -0.92 6.17 15.03
N GLY A 66 0.25 5.86 15.57
CA GLY A 66 1.53 6.33 15.05
C GLY A 66 1.74 5.87 13.60
N SER A 67 1.49 4.60 13.32
CA SER A 67 1.61 4.05 11.96
C SER A 67 0.57 4.65 10.99
N ALA A 68 -0.68 4.83 11.44
CA ALA A 68 -1.72 5.48 10.64
C ALA A 68 -1.34 6.91 10.24
N VAL A 69 -0.91 7.73 11.20
CA VAL A 69 -0.45 9.10 10.94
C VAL A 69 0.83 9.14 10.13
N TYR A 70 1.76 8.20 10.34
CA TYR A 70 2.96 8.10 9.51
C TYR A 70 2.64 7.88 8.02
N ARG A 71 1.60 7.09 7.71
CA ARG A 71 1.23 6.79 6.32
C ARG A 71 0.33 7.86 5.69
N HIS A 72 -0.66 8.36 6.44
CA HIS A 72 -1.73 9.20 5.89
C HIS A 72 -1.64 10.66 6.33
N GLY A 73 -0.79 10.97 7.31
CA GLY A 73 -0.61 12.30 7.88
C GLY A 73 -1.94 12.87 8.37
N ASP A 74 -2.21 14.13 8.06
CA ASP A 74 -3.45 14.83 8.44
C ASP A 74 -4.74 14.23 7.85
N ARG A 75 -4.63 13.41 6.80
CA ARG A 75 -5.75 12.68 6.20
C ARG A 75 -6.15 11.45 6.98
N THR A 76 -5.45 11.12 8.06
CA THR A 76 -5.78 9.97 8.91
C THR A 76 -7.18 10.13 9.49
N PRO A 77 -8.12 9.21 9.21
CA PRO A 77 -9.49 9.37 9.68
C PRO A 77 -9.60 9.26 11.20
N SER A 78 -10.33 10.20 11.81
CA SER A 78 -10.66 10.15 13.24
C SER A 78 -11.45 8.89 13.62
N TRP A 79 -12.26 8.37 12.69
CA TRP A 79 -13.16 7.24 12.92
C TRP A 79 -12.48 5.87 12.90
N LEU A 80 -11.18 5.78 12.60
CA LEU A 80 -10.44 4.51 12.58
C LEU A 80 -10.54 3.75 13.91
N GLY A 81 -10.78 4.45 15.02
CA GLY A 81 -10.94 3.86 16.33
C GLY A 81 -12.38 3.72 16.82
N ASP A 82 -13.41 4.05 16.04
CA ASP A 82 -14.78 4.17 16.58
C ASP A 82 -15.47 2.84 16.86
N SER A 83 -15.17 1.81 16.07
CA SER A 83 -15.80 0.49 16.20
C SER A 83 -14.78 -0.62 16.45
N ARG A 84 -15.23 -1.71 17.09
CA ARG A 84 -14.41 -2.92 17.26
C ARG A 84 -13.90 -3.46 15.92
N GLN A 85 -14.73 -3.39 14.88
CA GLN A 85 -14.34 -3.83 13.54
C GLN A 85 -13.24 -2.96 12.97
N HIS A 86 -13.35 -1.62 13.05
CA HIS A 86 -12.31 -0.71 12.54
C HIS A 86 -10.97 -0.88 13.29
N ARG A 87 -11.01 -1.13 14.59
CA ARG A 87 -9.83 -1.39 15.44
C ARG A 87 -9.21 -2.77 15.24
N SER A 88 -9.87 -3.69 14.52
CA SER A 88 -9.36 -5.05 14.35
C SER A 88 -8.06 -5.04 13.54
N LEU A 89 -7.04 -5.70 14.07
CA LEU A 89 -5.72 -5.78 13.45
C LEU A 89 -5.71 -6.73 12.26
N ILE A 90 -5.12 -6.27 11.15
CA ILE A 90 -4.94 -7.04 9.92
C ILE A 90 -3.47 -7.34 9.67
N CYS A 91 -2.58 -6.37 9.93
CA CYS A 91 -1.14 -6.60 9.89
C CYS A 91 -0.50 -6.13 11.18
N GLU A 92 0.06 -7.06 11.94
CA GLU A 92 0.74 -6.82 13.20
C GLU A 92 2.08 -6.11 12.96
N CYS A 93 2.85 -6.54 11.94
CA CYS A 93 4.17 -6.00 11.66
C CYS A 93 4.15 -4.51 11.25
N GLU A 94 3.13 -4.10 10.50
CA GLU A 94 3.00 -2.73 9.94
C GLU A 94 1.86 -1.95 10.63
N ALA A 95 1.28 -2.52 11.70
CA ALA A 95 0.24 -1.92 12.52
C ALA A 95 -0.96 -1.40 11.69
N VAL A 96 -1.45 -2.24 10.76
CA VAL A 96 -2.57 -1.90 9.87
C VAL A 96 -3.86 -2.50 10.39
N THR A 97 -4.91 -1.68 10.50
CA THR A 97 -6.23 -2.10 10.97
C THR A 97 -7.22 -2.28 9.82
N ALA A 98 -8.33 -2.98 10.07
CA ALA A 98 -9.40 -3.13 9.09
C ALA A 98 -10.07 -1.80 8.73
N GLY A 99 -10.15 -0.85 9.68
CA GLY A 99 -10.62 0.51 9.41
C GLY A 99 -9.72 1.23 8.41
N GLU A 100 -8.41 1.00 8.51
CA GLU A 100 -7.45 1.61 7.58
C GLU A 100 -7.53 0.98 6.19
N VAL A 101 -7.72 -0.34 6.11
CA VAL A 101 -7.99 -1.01 4.83
C VAL A 101 -9.23 -0.42 4.18
N LYS A 102 -10.32 -0.22 4.95
CA LYS A 102 -11.53 0.44 4.46
C LYS A 102 -11.25 1.85 3.95
N TYR A 103 -10.52 2.65 4.73
CA TYR A 103 -10.12 4.00 4.30
C TYR A 103 -9.36 3.99 2.98
N ALA A 104 -8.41 3.08 2.82
CA ALA A 104 -7.60 2.96 1.61
C ALA A 104 -8.44 2.57 0.39
N VAL A 105 -9.40 1.65 0.55
CA VAL A 105 -10.36 1.29 -0.49
C VAL A 105 -11.21 2.49 -0.90
N GLU A 106 -11.80 3.20 0.07
CA GLU A 106 -12.74 4.29 -0.20
C GLU A 106 -12.08 5.57 -0.71
N ASN A 107 -10.81 5.85 -0.34
CA ASN A 107 -10.20 7.17 -0.55
C ASN A 107 -8.87 7.16 -1.31
N LEU A 108 -8.23 5.99 -1.49
CA LEU A 108 -6.88 5.90 -2.07
C LEU A 108 -6.81 5.03 -3.34
N ALA A 109 -7.97 4.77 -3.96
CA ALA A 109 -8.14 4.01 -5.20
C ALA A 109 -7.48 2.61 -5.15
N VAL A 110 -7.68 1.90 -4.04
CA VAL A 110 -7.22 0.52 -3.89
C VAL A 110 -8.19 -0.43 -4.59
N ASN A 111 -7.74 -1.05 -5.67
CA ASN A 111 -8.52 -2.02 -6.45
C ASN A 111 -7.95 -3.44 -6.38
N THR A 112 -6.75 -3.60 -5.82
CA THR A 112 -6.04 -4.88 -5.73
C THR A 112 -5.30 -5.02 -4.40
N LEU A 113 -4.94 -6.24 -4.04
CA LEU A 113 -4.09 -6.52 -2.87
C LEU A 113 -2.72 -5.85 -2.97
N LEU A 114 -2.19 -5.72 -4.20
CA LEU A 114 -0.93 -5.02 -4.45
C LEU A 114 -1.06 -3.50 -4.22
N ASP A 115 -2.18 -2.89 -4.62
CA ASP A 115 -2.45 -1.48 -4.32
C ASP A 115 -2.58 -1.26 -2.82
N LEU A 116 -3.25 -2.18 -2.12
CA LEU A 116 -3.37 -2.12 -0.67
C LEU A 116 -1.98 -2.14 -0.01
N ARG A 117 -1.07 -3.00 -0.47
CA ARG A 117 0.35 -2.99 -0.03
C ARG A 117 1.02 -1.65 -0.29
N ARG A 118 0.86 -1.05 -1.48
CA ARG A 118 1.46 0.27 -1.80
C ARG A 118 0.96 1.39 -0.88
N ARG A 119 -0.31 1.33 -0.46
CA ARG A 119 -0.94 2.36 0.37
C ARG A 119 -0.75 2.16 1.88
N THR A 120 -0.70 0.91 2.34
CA THR A 120 -0.75 0.58 3.77
C THR A 120 0.48 -0.17 4.28
N ARG A 121 1.36 -0.62 3.38
CA ARG A 121 2.50 -1.49 3.65
C ARG A 121 2.15 -2.91 4.12
N ILE A 122 0.89 -3.34 4.01
CA ILE A 122 0.51 -4.75 4.24
C ILE A 122 1.44 -5.68 3.46
N GLY A 123 2.00 -6.68 4.17
CA GLY A 123 2.96 -7.64 3.62
C GLY A 123 4.40 -7.12 3.45
N MET A 124 4.73 -5.93 3.95
CA MET A 124 6.11 -5.42 3.94
C MET A 124 6.86 -5.60 5.26
N GLY A 125 6.17 -6.08 6.31
CA GLY A 125 6.76 -6.36 7.61
C GLY A 125 7.61 -7.62 7.64
N THR A 126 8.12 -8.00 8.81
CA THR A 126 9.02 -9.17 8.97
C THR A 126 8.42 -10.48 8.51
N CYS A 127 7.11 -10.69 8.69
CA CYS A 127 6.41 -11.89 8.17
C CYS A 127 6.14 -11.85 6.65
N GLN A 128 6.46 -10.74 5.97
CA GLN A 128 6.42 -10.60 4.50
C GLN A 128 5.09 -11.00 3.82
N GLY A 129 3.97 -10.88 4.54
CA GLY A 129 2.63 -11.20 4.03
C GLY A 129 2.05 -12.49 4.60
N GLU A 130 2.86 -13.31 5.26
CA GLU A 130 2.47 -14.63 5.76
C GLU A 130 1.17 -14.59 6.58
N LEU A 131 1.07 -13.70 7.57
CA LEU A 131 -0.10 -13.66 8.46
C LEU A 131 -1.22 -12.74 7.96
N CYS A 132 -0.91 -11.74 7.13
CA CYS A 132 -1.84 -10.65 6.83
C CYS A 132 -2.47 -10.75 5.43
N ALA A 133 -1.83 -11.44 4.47
CA ALA A 133 -2.28 -11.44 3.07
C ALA A 133 -3.67 -12.08 2.92
N CYS A 134 -3.90 -13.26 3.54
CA CYS A 134 -5.23 -13.90 3.49
C CYS A 134 -6.33 -13.01 4.10
N ARG A 135 -6.05 -12.37 5.25
CA ARG A 135 -7.00 -11.46 5.93
C ARG A 135 -7.32 -10.25 5.07
N ALA A 136 -6.29 -9.67 4.45
CA ALA A 136 -6.43 -8.52 3.57
C ALA A 136 -7.22 -8.86 2.31
N ALA A 137 -6.95 -10.00 1.66
CA ALA A 137 -7.70 -10.48 0.50
C ALA A 137 -9.20 -10.71 0.82
N GLY A 138 -9.49 -11.24 2.02
CA GLY A 138 -10.86 -11.40 2.50
C GLY A 138 -11.56 -10.06 2.76
N LEU A 139 -10.86 -9.04 3.27
CA LEU A 139 -11.42 -7.70 3.43
C LEU A 139 -11.71 -7.01 2.10
N LEU A 140 -10.85 -7.15 1.10
CA LEU A 140 -11.10 -6.61 -0.24
C LEU A 140 -12.37 -7.21 -0.86
N GLN A 141 -12.56 -8.52 -0.71
CA GLN A 141 -13.81 -9.17 -1.11
C GLN A 141 -15.01 -8.61 -0.33
N ARG A 142 -14.89 -8.48 1.00
CA ARG A 142 -15.96 -7.95 1.86
C ARG A 142 -16.34 -6.51 1.53
N PHE A 143 -15.39 -5.71 1.04
CA PHE A 143 -15.62 -4.34 0.59
C PHE A 143 -16.01 -4.25 -0.89
N ASN A 144 -16.34 -5.37 -1.53
CA ASN A 144 -16.75 -5.48 -2.93
C ASN A 144 -15.69 -4.96 -3.92
N VAL A 145 -14.40 -5.03 -3.56
CA VAL A 145 -13.29 -4.66 -4.44
C VAL A 145 -12.97 -5.80 -5.41
N THR A 146 -13.05 -7.04 -4.91
CA THR A 146 -12.72 -8.25 -5.67
C THR A 146 -13.83 -9.29 -5.55
N THR A 147 -13.97 -10.11 -6.58
CA THR A 147 -14.74 -11.35 -6.51
C THR A 147 -13.97 -12.42 -5.73
N PRO A 148 -14.62 -13.48 -5.22
CA PRO A 148 -13.93 -14.58 -4.54
C PRO A 148 -12.81 -15.21 -5.38
N ALA A 149 -13.05 -15.42 -6.68
CA ALA A 149 -12.05 -15.97 -7.60
C ALA A 149 -10.84 -15.02 -7.74
N GLN A 150 -11.09 -13.72 -7.95
CA GLN A 150 -10.02 -12.71 -8.01
C GLN A 150 -9.23 -12.61 -6.71
N SER A 151 -9.89 -12.72 -5.55
CA SER A 151 -9.19 -12.72 -4.26
C SER A 151 -8.22 -13.88 -4.12
N LEU A 152 -8.59 -15.08 -4.58
CA LEU A 152 -7.68 -16.24 -4.56
C LEU A 152 -6.51 -16.05 -5.52
N THR A 153 -6.76 -15.59 -6.74
CA THR A 153 -5.71 -15.30 -7.72
C THR A 153 -4.74 -14.24 -7.20
N GLN A 154 -5.25 -13.09 -6.73
CA GLN A 154 -4.40 -12.01 -6.20
C GLN A 154 -3.63 -12.45 -4.95
N LEU A 155 -4.21 -13.31 -4.11
CA LEU A 155 -3.51 -13.84 -2.94
C LEU A 155 -2.31 -14.72 -3.34
N SER A 156 -2.49 -15.61 -4.31
CA SER A 156 -1.39 -16.44 -4.86
C SER A 156 -0.31 -15.57 -5.49
N GLU A 157 -0.69 -14.64 -6.38
CA GLU A 157 0.26 -13.71 -7.02
C GLU A 157 1.04 -12.89 -5.99
N PHE A 158 0.36 -12.39 -4.95
CA PHE A 158 0.98 -11.58 -3.90
C PHE A 158 2.07 -12.34 -3.12
N LEU A 159 1.83 -13.62 -2.81
CA LEU A 159 2.80 -14.48 -2.14
C LEU A 159 3.94 -14.87 -3.08
N ASN A 160 3.65 -15.10 -4.35
CA ASN A 160 4.67 -15.44 -5.35
C ASN A 160 5.61 -14.29 -5.67
N GLU A 161 5.14 -13.06 -5.71
CA GLU A 161 6.02 -11.89 -5.82
C GLU A 161 7.00 -11.82 -4.65
N ARG A 162 6.62 -12.29 -3.46
CA ARG A 162 7.56 -12.42 -2.35
C ARG A 162 8.54 -13.57 -2.58
N TRP A 163 8.07 -14.73 -3.02
CA TRP A 163 8.91 -15.89 -3.32
C TRP A 163 10.01 -15.57 -4.33
N LYS A 164 9.70 -14.87 -5.43
CA LYS A 164 10.68 -14.43 -6.45
C LYS A 164 11.89 -13.71 -5.86
N GLY A 165 11.68 -12.89 -4.82
CA GLY A 165 12.75 -12.19 -4.12
C GLY A 165 13.54 -13.05 -3.12
N VAL A 166 12.93 -14.11 -2.58
CA VAL A 166 13.55 -15.02 -1.60
C VAL A 166 14.25 -16.19 -2.27
N GLN A 167 13.77 -16.65 -3.42
CA GLN A 167 14.27 -17.81 -4.15
C GLN A 167 15.81 -17.84 -4.30
N PRO A 168 16.52 -16.74 -4.64
CA PRO A 168 17.98 -16.77 -4.77
C PRO A 168 18.73 -17.03 -3.45
N ILE A 169 18.07 -16.84 -2.32
CA ILE A 169 18.61 -17.02 -0.97
C ILE A 169 17.84 -18.09 -0.18
N ALA A 170 17.06 -18.94 -0.84
CA ALA A 170 16.22 -19.95 -0.21
C ALA A 170 17.04 -21.14 0.31
N TRP A 171 17.87 -20.89 1.31
CA TRP A 171 18.67 -21.87 2.05
C TRP A 171 18.69 -21.53 3.54
N GLY A 172 18.96 -22.51 4.39
CA GLY A 172 18.98 -22.32 5.85
C GLY A 172 17.62 -21.86 6.40
N ASP A 173 17.62 -20.74 7.15
CA ASP A 173 16.40 -20.16 7.75
C ASP A 173 15.40 -19.68 6.70
N ALA A 174 15.86 -19.05 5.62
CA ALA A 174 14.96 -18.53 4.59
C ALA A 174 14.14 -19.62 3.90
N LEU A 175 14.73 -20.81 3.69
CA LEU A 175 13.99 -21.96 3.16
C LEU A 175 12.96 -22.48 4.16
N ARG A 176 13.32 -22.55 5.45
CA ARG A 176 12.41 -22.98 6.51
C ARG A 176 11.20 -22.05 6.64
N GLU A 177 11.42 -20.75 6.58
CA GLU A 177 10.34 -19.74 6.59
C GLU A 177 9.43 -19.85 5.35
N SER A 178 10.02 -20.10 4.19
CA SER A 178 9.27 -20.26 2.94
C SER A 178 8.40 -21.52 2.96
N GLU A 179 8.93 -22.66 3.42
CA GLU A 179 8.16 -23.89 3.59
C GLU A 179 7.07 -23.75 4.66
N PHE A 180 7.33 -23.01 5.74
CA PHE A 180 6.32 -22.72 6.75
C PHE A 180 5.17 -21.88 6.17
N THR A 181 5.49 -20.81 5.44
CA THR A 181 4.50 -19.99 4.73
C THR A 181 3.68 -20.85 3.76
N ARG A 182 4.35 -21.69 2.96
CA ARG A 182 3.69 -22.61 2.02
C ARG A 182 2.75 -23.57 2.75
N TRP A 183 3.17 -24.15 3.87
CA TRP A 183 2.32 -25.04 4.69
C TRP A 183 1.10 -24.31 5.24
N VAL A 184 1.26 -23.08 5.75
CA VAL A 184 0.13 -22.25 6.20
C VAL A 184 -0.87 -22.02 5.07
N TYR A 185 -0.42 -21.62 3.88
CA TYR A 185 -1.34 -21.25 2.80
C TYR A 185 -1.99 -22.44 2.10
N LEU A 186 -1.23 -23.51 1.83
CA LEU A 186 -1.77 -24.71 1.18
C LEU A 186 -2.56 -25.59 2.16
N GLY A 187 -2.09 -25.70 3.41
CA GLY A 187 -2.67 -26.58 4.41
C GLY A 187 -3.82 -25.94 5.19
N LEU A 188 -3.58 -24.77 5.80
CA LEU A 188 -4.55 -24.13 6.69
C LEU A 188 -5.54 -23.23 5.93
N CYS A 189 -5.04 -22.40 5.01
CA CYS A 189 -5.89 -21.47 4.25
C CYS A 189 -6.54 -22.10 3.01
N GLY A 190 -6.13 -23.31 2.63
CA GLY A 190 -6.68 -24.03 1.47
C GLY A 190 -6.48 -23.30 0.14
N LEU A 191 -5.42 -22.51 0.00
CA LEU A 191 -5.07 -21.89 -1.26
C LEU A 191 -4.75 -23.02 -2.27
N PRO A 192 -5.44 -23.09 -3.42
CA PRO A 192 -5.21 -24.16 -4.37
C PRO A 192 -3.76 -24.13 -4.85
N GLN A 193 -3.17 -25.32 -4.99
CA GLN A 193 -1.80 -25.46 -5.48
C GLN A 193 -1.69 -24.83 -6.87
N GLU A 194 -0.61 -24.11 -7.10
CA GLU A 194 -0.36 -23.41 -8.36
C GLU A 194 -0.49 -24.33 -9.57
N HIS A 195 -1.03 -23.78 -10.66
CA HIS A 195 -0.95 -24.42 -11.97
C HIS A 195 0.51 -24.62 -12.33
N ARG A 196 0.82 -25.83 -12.80
CA ARG A 196 2.15 -26.42 -13.06
C ARG A 196 3.08 -25.68 -14.03
N ASP A 197 2.73 -24.48 -14.47
CA ASP A 197 3.35 -23.79 -15.61
C ASP A 197 4.06 -22.49 -15.22
N GLU A 198 4.84 -22.48 -14.14
CA GLU A 198 5.92 -21.50 -13.96
C GLU A 198 7.16 -22.25 -13.45
N VAL A 199 8.09 -22.48 -14.38
CA VAL A 199 9.41 -23.12 -14.20
C VAL A 199 10.37 -22.16 -13.52
#